data_AF-A0A7W0L7Y0-F1
#
_entry.id   AF-A0A7W0L7Y0-F1
#
_cell.length_a   1.000
_cell.length_b   1.000
_cell.length_c   1.000
_cell.angle_alpha   90.00
_cell.angle_beta   90.00
_cell.angle_gamma   90.00
#
_symmetry.space_group_name_H-M   'P 1'
#
loop_
_entity.id
_entity.type
_entity.pdbx_description
1 polymer ?
#
loop_
_entity_poly.entity_id
_entity_poly.type
_entity_poly.pdbx_seq_one_letter_code
_entity_poly.pdbx_strand_id
1 'polypeptide(L)' 'KNRLHLDLRRGGGRTVPLEQRRERVLAEEARLIEAGATRLRVPDPEGMDHFGVVLADPEGNEFCIN' A
#
# COMPACT_ATOMS: atom_id res chain seq x y z
N LYS A 1 -19.73 12.10 -7.09
CA LYS A 1 -18.28 12.04 -7.38
C LYS A 1 -17.88 10.57 -7.26
N ASN A 2 -17.45 9.92 -8.35
CA ASN A 2 -16.99 8.53 -8.29
C ASN A 2 -15.61 8.52 -7.64
N ARG A 3 -15.42 7.74 -6.57
CA ARG A 3 -14.11 7.49 -5.97
C ARG A 3 -13.66 6.12 -6.44
N LEU A 4 -12.57 6.06 -7.18
CA LEU A 4 -11.95 4.82 -7.62
C LEU A 4 -10.98 4.37 -6.53
N HIS A 5 -11.18 3.16 -6.02
CA HIS A 5 -10.24 2.50 -5.12
C HIS A 5 -9.53 1.39 -5.90
N LEU A 6 -8.21 1.50 -6.02
CA LEU A 6 -7.37 0.52 -6.71
C LEU A 6 -6.56 -0.31 -5.69
N ASP A 7 -6.53 -1.63 -5.87
CA ASP A 7 -5.68 -2.52 -5.08
C ASP A 7 -4.48 -2.99 -5.91
N LEU A 8 -3.29 -2.56 -5.52
CA LEU A 8 -2.02 -2.93 -6.14
C LEU A 8 -1.35 -4.05 -5.34
N ARG A 9 -1.37 -5.26 -5.89
CA ARG A 9 -0.80 -6.46 -5.26
C ARG A 9 0.71 -6.55 -5.46
N ARG A 10 1.50 -5.93 -4.58
CA ARG A 10 2.98 -5.91 -4.61
C ARG A 10 3.65 -6.81 -3.58
N GLY A 11 2.94 -7.23 -2.53
CA GLY A 11 3.43 -8.14 -1.50
C GLY A 11 3.67 -9.56 -2.02
N GLY A 12 3.08 -9.94 -3.15
CA GLY A 12 3.21 -11.29 -3.72
C GLY A 12 2.23 -12.32 -3.13
N GLY A 13 1.21 -11.85 -2.40
CA GLY A 13 0.15 -12.68 -1.84
C GLY A 13 0.46 -13.30 -0.47
N ARG A 14 -0.51 -14.05 0.08
CA ARG A 14 -0.47 -14.60 1.45
C ARG A 14 0.55 -15.74 1.64
N THR A 15 1.12 -16.27 0.57
CA THR A 15 2.18 -17.30 0.61
C THR A 15 3.56 -16.73 0.91
N VAL A 16 3.73 -15.41 0.80
CA VAL A 16 4.98 -14.72 1.11
C VAL A 16 5.01 -14.36 2.60
N PRO A 17 6.14 -14.55 3.32
CA PRO A 17 6.27 -14.14 4.72
C PRO A 17 5.91 -12.68 4.94
N LEU A 18 5.28 -12.36 6.09
CA LEU A 18 4.78 -11.01 6.39
C LEU A 18 5.88 -9.95 6.31
N GLU A 19 7.08 -10.23 6.86
CA GLU A 19 8.23 -9.32 6.78
C GLU A 19 8.64 -9.01 5.34
N GLN A 20 8.68 -10.03 4.48
CA GLN A 20 9.04 -9.82 3.06
C GLN A 20 7.93 -9.08 2.29
N ARG A 21 6.65 -9.31 2.62
CA ARG A 21 5.54 -8.52 2.09
C ARG A 21 5.68 -7.05 2.52
N ARG A 22 6.04 -6.82 3.78
CA ARG A 22 6.24 -5.49 4.37
C ARG A 22 7.35 -4.72 3.65
N GLU A 23 8.51 -5.35 3.47
CA GLU A 23 9.62 -4.75 2.72
C GLU A 23 9.21 -4.34 1.30
N ARG A 24 8.51 -5.22 0.58
CA ARG A 24 8.04 -4.94 -0.79
C ARG A 24 7.03 -3.81 -0.85
N VAL A 25 6.07 -3.81 0.07
CA VAL A 25 5.05 -2.76 0.14
C VAL A 25 5.69 -1.42 0.49
N LEU A 26 6.62 -1.38 1.47
CA LEU A 26 7.33 -0.14 1.81
C LEU A 26 8.23 0.37 0.67
N ALA A 27 8.85 -0.53 -0.09
CA ALA A 27 9.65 -0.14 -1.25
C ALA A 27 8.78 0.47 -2.37
N GLU A 28 7.61 -0.12 -2.66
CA GLU A 28 6.69 0.47 -3.65
C GLU A 28 6.08 1.77 -3.12
N GLU A 29 5.78 1.85 -1.82
CA GLU A 29 5.33 3.09 -1.19
C GLU A 29 6.31 4.24 -1.42
N ALA A 30 7.60 4.02 -1.14
CA ALA A 30 8.63 5.02 -1.34
C ALA A 30 8.68 5.49 -2.80
N ARG A 31 8.64 4.55 -3.75
CA ARG A 31 8.61 4.86 -5.19
C ARG A 31 7.38 5.68 -5.58
N LEU A 32 6.22 5.37 -5.01
CA LEU A 32 4.97 6.08 -5.31
C LEU A 32 4.94 7.47 -4.68
N ILE A 33 5.50 7.63 -3.47
CA ILE A 33 5.69 8.94 -2.85
C ILE A 33 6.59 9.82 -3.72
N GLU A 34 7.70 9.27 -4.24
CA GLU A 34 8.56 9.98 -5.20
C GLU A 34 7.82 10.35 -6.50
N ALA A 35 6.84 9.55 -6.91
CA ALA A 35 5.98 9.84 -8.06
C ALA A 35 4.84 10.84 -7.75
N GLY A 36 4.75 11.35 -6.52
CA GLY A 36 3.77 12.36 -6.11
C GLY A 36 2.57 11.82 -5.32
N ALA A 37 2.57 10.54 -4.95
CA ALA A 37 1.54 10.00 -4.07
C ALA A 37 1.71 10.52 -2.62
N THR A 38 0.60 10.64 -1.90
CA THR A 38 0.56 11.03 -0.49
C THR A 38 0.15 9.85 0.37
N ARG A 39 0.92 9.55 1.41
CA ARG A 39 0.57 8.51 2.38
C ARG A 39 -0.63 8.95 3.23
N LEU A 40 -1.69 8.13 3.24
CA LEU A 40 -2.90 8.41 4.02
C LEU A 40 -2.96 7.59 5.31
N ARG A 41 -2.70 6.27 5.22
CA ARG A 41 -2.83 5.37 6.38
C ARG A 41 -1.93 4.15 6.26
N VAL A 42 -1.30 3.82 7.39
CA VAL A 42 -0.67 2.51 7.62
C VAL A 42 -1.58 1.76 8.58
N PRO A 43 -2.14 0.59 8.22
CA PRO A 43 -2.73 -0.33 9.18
C PRO A 43 -1.65 -0.72 10.19
N ASP A 44 -1.99 -0.63 11.46
CA ASP A 44 -1.11 -1.07 12.54
C ASP A 44 -0.82 -2.57 12.38
N PRO A 45 0.44 -3.00 12.20
CA PRO A 45 0.77 -4.40 11.98
C PRO A 45 0.61 -5.26 13.25
N GLU A 46 0.40 -4.69 14.44
CA GLU A 46 0.22 -5.51 15.65
C GLU A 46 -1.04 -6.39 15.55
N GLY A 47 -0.81 -7.68 15.30
CA GLY A 47 -1.84 -8.72 15.28
C GLY A 47 -2.49 -9.00 13.91
N MET A 48 -2.08 -8.33 12.83
CA MET A 48 -2.63 -8.59 11.49
C MET A 48 -1.78 -9.58 10.68
N ASP A 49 -2.44 -10.53 10.02
CA ASP A 49 -1.84 -11.48 9.07
C ASP A 49 -1.58 -10.88 7.67
N HIS A 50 -1.86 -9.58 7.52
CA HIS A 50 -1.73 -8.83 6.29
C HIS A 50 -1.13 -7.46 6.55
N PHE A 51 -0.32 -7.01 5.60
CA PHE A 51 0.26 -5.68 5.57
C PHE A 51 -0.14 -5.01 4.26
N GLY A 52 -0.49 -3.74 4.33
CA GLY A 52 -0.73 -2.90 3.17
C GLY A 52 -0.69 -1.42 3.57
N VAL A 53 -0.60 -0.50 2.61
CA VAL A 53 -0.58 0.94 2.89
C VAL A 53 -1.60 1.62 1.98
N VAL A 54 -2.33 2.59 2.53
CA VAL A 54 -3.25 3.44 1.77
C VAL A 54 -2.55 4.72 1.37
N LEU A 55 -2.63 5.04 0.08
CA LEU A 55 -2.03 6.20 -0.56
C LEU A 55 -3.13 6.96 -1.33
N ALA A 56 -2.88 8.24 -1.60
CA ALA A 56 -3.61 9.02 -2.59
C ALA A 56 -2.69 9.46 -3.71
N ASP A 57 -3.14 9.41 -4.96
CA ASP A 57 -2.39 9.99 -6.08
C ASP A 57 -2.53 11.54 -6.09
N PRO A 58 -1.78 12.26 -6.96
CA PRO A 58 -1.90 13.71 -7.08
C PRO A 58 -3.30 14.24 -7.45
N GLU A 59 -4.16 13.41 -8.04
CA GLU A 59 -5.55 13.76 -8.40
C GLU A 59 -6.53 13.55 -7.23
N GLY A 60 -6.05 12.95 -6.12
CA GLY A 60 -6.83 12.65 -4.93
C GLY A 60 -7.61 11.33 -5.03
N ASN A 61 -7.22 10.42 -5.92
CA ASN A 61 -7.75 9.06 -5.94
C ASN A 61 -7.04 8.21 -4.88
N GLU A 62 -7.82 7.48 -4.09
CA GLU A 62 -7.31 6.63 -3.02
C GLU A 62 -7.01 5.24 -3.55
N PHE A 63 -5.90 4.64 -3.13
CA PHE A 63 -5.54 3.29 -3.51
C PHE A 63 -4.73 2.60 -2.41
N CYS A 64 -4.73 1.27 -2.42
CA CYS A 64 -3.99 0.44 -1.48
C CYS A 64 -2.88 -0.33 -2.19
N ILE A 65 -1.75 -0.51 -1.51
CA ILE A 65 -0.68 -1.43 -1.90
C ILE A 65 -0.57 -2.53 -0.84
N ASN A 66 -0.54 -3.81 -1.23
CA ASN A 66 -0.53 -4.97 -0.30
C ASN A 66 0.24 -6.19 -0.83
#